data_AF-A0A1R2AKR2-F1
#
_entry.id   AF-A0A1R2AKR2-F1
#
_cell.length_a   1.000
_cell.length_b   1.000
_cell.length_c   1.000
_cell.angle_alpha   90.00
_cell.angle_beta   90.00
_cell.angle_gamma   90.00
#
_symmetry.space_group_name_H-M   'P 1'
#
loop_
_entity.id
_entity.type
_entity.pdbx_description
1 polymer ?
#
loop_
_entity_poly.entity_id
_entity_poly.type
_entity_poly.pdbx_seq_one_letter_code
_entity_poly.pdbx_strand_id
1 'polypeptide(L)'
;MYTRLNEDPPKLHIFIYLASALILVVSCAVDIALDEWFEYCFWYFNLFYANVENSTFSGDHSISHLHDDACDESDDRDFIQAVCPEFCDNLDKFQTAGIIMIVFTGLTFFALILVISMHFMLLFKKRLNYKFAWLFMILPLLTYMLGFIFYCIVADVSGIRGTKGSQGFGNPKDFEWKEGMILAVIIIVFMGFNLAHGMIFTRKFLLVDKKN
;
A
#
# COMPACT_ATOMS: atom_id res chain seq x y z
N MET A 1 -5.47 -20.57 38.25
CA MET A 1 -4.29 -21.28 37.71
C MET A 1 -3.29 -20.22 37.23
N TYR A 2 -2.43 -19.73 38.12
CA TYR A 2 -1.43 -18.70 37.79
C TYR A 2 -0.15 -19.40 37.31
N THR A 3 -0.01 -19.58 36.01
CA THR A 3 1.19 -20.11 35.39
C THR A 3 2.35 -19.11 35.59
N ARG A 4 3.51 -19.63 35.97
CA ARG A 4 4.71 -18.89 36.41
C ARG A 4 5.14 -17.83 35.38
N LEU A 5 5.12 -16.56 35.78
CA LEU A 5 5.65 -15.39 35.05
C LEU A 5 7.19 -15.31 35.03
N ASN A 6 7.90 -16.43 35.25
CA ASN A 6 9.37 -16.48 35.33
C ASN A 6 10.04 -17.16 34.12
N GLU A 7 9.28 -17.50 33.09
CA GLU A 7 9.85 -18.02 31.85
C GLU A 7 10.37 -16.85 31.00
N ASP A 8 11.66 -16.93 30.62
CA ASP A 8 12.25 -15.99 29.66
C ASP A 8 11.36 -15.92 28.39
N PRO A 9 11.21 -14.75 27.77
CA PRO A 9 10.42 -14.64 26.55
C PRO A 9 10.98 -15.60 25.49
N PRO A 10 10.12 -16.34 24.75
CA PRO A 10 10.58 -17.32 23.79
C PRO A 10 11.22 -16.57 22.62
N LYS A 11 12.55 -16.43 22.69
CA LYS A 11 13.35 -15.61 21.77
C LYS A 11 13.07 -15.96 20.31
N LEU A 12 12.82 -17.24 20.02
CA LEU A 12 12.45 -17.72 18.69
C LEU A 12 11.24 -16.98 18.11
N HIS A 13 10.14 -16.84 18.86
CA HIS A 13 8.95 -16.14 18.37
C HIS A 13 9.21 -14.64 18.17
N ILE A 14 10.04 -14.02 19.01
CA ILE A 14 10.43 -12.62 18.83
C ILE A 14 11.27 -12.46 17.56
N PHE A 15 12.22 -13.36 17.29
CA PHE A 15 13.01 -13.33 16.06
C PHE A 15 12.15 -13.56 14.81
N ILE A 16 11.24 -14.53 14.83
CA ILE A 16 10.30 -14.78 13.71
C ILE A 16 9.45 -13.54 13.45
N TYR A 17 8.93 -12.91 14.51
CA TYR A 17 8.14 -11.69 14.39
C TYR A 17 8.96 -10.53 13.81
N LEU A 18 10.18 -10.30 14.31
CA LEU A 18 11.06 -9.24 13.81
C LEU A 18 11.46 -9.47 12.36
N ALA A 19 11.82 -10.69 11.99
CA ALA A 19 12.17 -11.04 10.61
C ALA A 19 10.99 -10.81 9.66
N SER A 20 9.80 -11.28 10.02
CA SER A 20 8.60 -11.05 9.21
C SER A 20 8.19 -9.58 9.14
N ALA A 21 8.38 -8.80 10.21
CA ALA A 21 8.12 -7.36 10.19
C ALA A 21 9.11 -6.61 9.29
N LEU A 22 10.39 -7.01 9.27
CA LEU A 22 11.38 -6.45 8.36
C LEU A 22 11.07 -6.79 6.89
N ILE A 23 10.64 -8.02 6.62
CA ILE A 23 10.17 -8.41 5.28
C ILE A 23 9.00 -7.53 4.86
N LEU A 24 8.01 -7.30 5.74
CA LEU A 24 6.88 -6.41 5.45
C LEU A 24 7.31 -4.97 5.16
N VAL A 25 8.30 -4.42 5.89
CA VAL A 25 8.86 -3.09 5.58
C VAL A 25 9.45 -3.08 4.17
N VAL A 26 10.26 -4.08 3.81
CA VAL A 26 10.83 -4.17 2.46
C VAL A 26 9.74 -4.32 1.41
N SER A 27 8.74 -5.17 1.64
CA SER A 27 7.61 -5.35 0.72
C SER A 27 6.81 -4.07 0.52
N CYS A 28 6.52 -3.31 1.57
CA CYS A 28 5.84 -2.01 1.44
C CYS A 28 6.69 -1.01 0.64
N ALA A 29 8.01 -1.03 0.79
CA ALA A 29 8.91 -0.15 0.04
C ALA A 29 8.99 -0.53 -1.44
N VAL A 30 8.97 -1.84 -1.74
CA VAL A 30 8.89 -2.33 -3.12
C VAL A 30 7.55 -1.97 -3.75
N ASP A 31 6.45 -2.18 -3.03
CA ASP A 31 5.09 -1.91 -3.50
C ASP A 31 4.87 -0.45 -3.96
N ILE A 32 5.33 0.52 -3.17
CA ILE A 32 5.26 1.94 -3.55
C ILE A 32 6.21 2.32 -4.69
N ALA A 33 7.21 1.48 -4.98
CA ALA A 33 8.22 1.70 -6.01
C ALA A 33 7.94 0.90 -7.29
N LEU A 34 6.89 0.09 -7.32
CA LEU A 34 6.50 -0.65 -8.53
C LEU A 34 5.95 0.30 -9.57
N ASP A 35 6.47 0.17 -10.79
CA ASP A 35 6.13 1.04 -11.92
C ASP A 35 4.70 0.83 -12.45
N GLU A 36 4.08 -0.30 -12.12
CA GLU A 36 2.77 -0.70 -12.63
C GLU A 36 1.82 -1.12 -11.50
N TRP A 37 0.95 -0.19 -11.09
CA TRP A 37 -0.15 -0.47 -10.16
C TRP A 37 -1.40 -0.90 -10.89
N PHE A 38 -1.76 -0.18 -11.94
CA PHE A 38 -2.86 -0.52 -12.83
C PHE A 38 -2.56 -0.03 -14.24
N GLU A 39 -3.29 -0.57 -15.20
CA GLU A 39 -3.28 -0.10 -16.59
C GLU A 39 -4.66 0.43 -16.93
N TYR A 40 -4.71 1.55 -17.64
CA TYR A 40 -5.95 2.07 -18.19
C TYR A 40 -5.68 2.87 -19.47
N CYS A 41 -6.52 2.65 -20.47
CA CYS A 41 -6.42 3.28 -21.79
C CYS A 41 -5.09 2.92 -22.49
N PHE A 42 -4.15 3.85 -22.59
CA PHE A 42 -2.83 3.63 -23.20
C PHE A 42 -1.67 3.69 -22.20
N TRP A 43 -1.99 3.85 -20.91
CA TRP A 43 -1.02 4.16 -19.88
C TRP A 43 -0.99 3.10 -18.77
N TYR A 44 0.22 2.79 -18.35
CA TYR A 44 0.52 2.13 -17.09
C TYR A 44 0.69 3.19 -16.02
N PHE A 45 -0.05 3.06 -14.94
CA PHE A 45 -0.03 4.00 -13.84
C PHE A 45 0.71 3.40 -12.65
N ASN A 46 1.68 4.15 -12.15
CA ASN A 46 2.21 4.05 -10.80
C ASN A 46 1.41 5.02 -9.88
N LEU A 47 1.71 5.03 -8.59
CA LEU A 47 1.21 6.01 -7.61
C LEU A 47 1.60 7.47 -7.92
N PHE A 48 2.64 7.70 -8.74
CA PHE A 48 3.17 9.04 -9.03
C PHE A 48 3.20 9.40 -10.52
N TYR A 49 3.44 8.41 -11.38
CA TYR A 49 3.75 8.60 -12.79
C TYR A 49 2.85 7.72 -13.64
N ALA A 50 2.72 8.09 -14.90
CA ALA A 50 2.09 7.30 -15.92
C ALA A 50 3.09 7.11 -17.07
N ASN A 51 3.21 5.88 -17.55
CA ASN A 51 4.07 5.50 -18.68
C ASN A 51 3.23 4.97 -19.83
N VAL A 52 3.65 5.18 -21.07
CA VAL A 52 2.95 4.75 -22.28
C VAL A 52 3.61 3.49 -22.86
N GLU A 53 2.82 2.49 -23.24
CA GLU A 53 3.36 1.32 -23.95
C GLU A 53 3.79 1.64 -25.39
N ASN A 54 3.19 2.65 -26.02
CA ASN A 54 3.27 2.89 -27.46
C ASN A 54 3.95 4.21 -27.83
N SER A 55 4.73 4.16 -28.91
CA SER A 55 5.56 5.24 -29.45
C SER A 55 4.81 6.47 -30.00
N THR A 56 3.48 6.50 -29.93
CA THR A 56 2.66 7.63 -30.40
C THR A 56 2.60 8.76 -29.37
N PHE A 57 2.68 8.41 -28.09
CA PHE A 57 2.84 9.36 -26.99
C PHE A 57 4.19 9.05 -26.33
N SER A 58 5.10 10.03 -26.30
CA SER A 58 6.46 9.82 -25.79
C SER A 58 6.59 10.28 -24.35
N GLY A 59 7.11 9.41 -23.47
CA GLY A 59 7.72 9.80 -22.19
C GLY A 59 7.07 9.21 -20.93
N ASP A 60 7.87 9.15 -19.86
CA ASP A 60 7.37 9.03 -18.48
C ASP A 60 6.86 10.40 -18.06
N HIS A 61 5.56 10.50 -17.79
CA HIS A 61 4.93 11.74 -17.36
C HIS A 61 4.49 11.59 -15.91
N SER A 62 4.68 12.62 -15.09
CA SER A 62 3.90 12.67 -13.84
C SER A 62 2.42 12.69 -14.21
N ILE A 63 1.55 12.18 -13.34
CA ILE A 63 0.11 12.19 -13.63
C ILE A 63 -0.39 13.62 -13.92
N SER A 64 0.21 14.63 -13.26
CA SER A 64 -0.09 16.04 -13.54
C SER A 64 0.36 16.49 -14.94
N HIS A 65 1.56 16.11 -15.39
CA HIS A 65 2.02 16.43 -16.74
C HIS A 65 1.21 15.70 -17.80
N LEU A 66 0.78 14.47 -17.51
CA LEU A 66 -0.15 13.75 -18.39
C LEU A 66 -1.50 14.46 -18.48
N HIS A 67 -1.99 15.06 -17.39
CA HIS A 67 -3.21 15.86 -17.44
C HIS A 67 -3.04 17.07 -18.37
N ASP A 68 -1.97 17.85 -18.18
CA ASP A 68 -1.69 19.02 -19.00
C ASP A 68 -1.58 18.63 -20.50
N ASP A 69 -0.79 17.58 -20.79
CA ASP A 69 -0.52 17.13 -22.16
C ASP A 69 -1.75 16.47 -22.82
N ALA A 70 -2.51 15.62 -22.12
CA ALA A 70 -3.59 14.83 -22.72
C ALA A 70 -4.98 15.50 -22.64
N CYS A 71 -5.17 16.50 -21.76
CA CYS A 71 -6.49 17.01 -21.42
C CYS A 71 -6.66 18.52 -21.54
N ASP A 72 -5.63 19.31 -21.26
CA ASP A 72 -5.73 20.78 -21.25
C ASP A 72 -5.09 21.43 -22.48
N GLU A 73 -3.95 20.91 -22.96
CA GLU A 73 -3.16 21.56 -24.03
C GLU A 73 -3.15 20.81 -25.38
N SER A 74 -3.77 19.62 -25.50
CA SER A 74 -3.78 18.85 -26.75
C SER A 74 -5.07 18.94 -27.56
N ASP A 75 -4.88 19.02 -28.89
CA ASP A 75 -5.91 18.75 -29.90
C ASP A 75 -6.47 17.31 -29.80
N ASP A 76 -5.78 16.42 -29.06
CA ASP A 76 -6.10 15.01 -28.90
C ASP A 76 -7.10 14.72 -27.76
N ARG A 77 -7.46 15.71 -26.94
CA ARG A 77 -8.42 15.53 -25.83
C ARG A 77 -9.73 14.88 -26.27
N ASP A 78 -10.33 15.39 -27.33
CA ASP A 78 -11.61 14.89 -27.86
C ASP A 78 -11.48 13.45 -28.35
N PHE A 79 -10.33 13.11 -28.93
CA PHE A 79 -10.02 11.75 -29.35
C PHE A 79 -9.85 10.82 -28.14
N ILE A 80 -9.03 11.21 -27.15
CA ILE A 80 -8.78 10.43 -25.93
C ILE A 80 -10.10 10.20 -25.18
N GLN A 81 -10.95 11.22 -25.03
CA GLN A 81 -12.26 11.09 -24.39
C GLN A 81 -13.25 10.24 -25.20
N ALA A 82 -13.16 10.25 -26.54
CA ALA A 82 -13.99 9.40 -27.38
C ALA A 82 -13.65 7.92 -27.21
N VAL A 83 -12.36 7.60 -27.07
CA VAL A 83 -11.81 6.25 -26.95
C VAL A 83 -11.83 5.74 -25.50
N CYS A 84 -11.51 6.62 -24.56
CA CYS A 84 -11.40 6.37 -23.12
C CYS A 84 -12.27 7.40 -22.38
N PRO A 85 -13.59 7.12 -22.24
CA PRO A 85 -14.52 8.05 -21.61
C PRO A 85 -14.09 8.41 -20.19
N GLU A 86 -14.24 9.68 -19.83
CA GLU A 86 -13.97 10.21 -18.48
C GLU A 86 -12.48 10.06 -18.08
N PHE A 87 -11.56 9.86 -19.04
CA PHE A 87 -10.13 9.73 -18.76
C PHE A 87 -9.58 10.93 -18.00
N CYS A 88 -9.79 12.15 -18.52
CA CYS A 88 -9.32 13.39 -17.90
C CYS A 88 -9.92 13.60 -16.51
N ASP A 89 -11.23 13.34 -16.35
CA ASP A 89 -11.92 13.48 -15.07
C ASP A 89 -11.41 12.48 -14.01
N ASN A 90 -10.83 11.36 -14.45
CA ASN A 90 -10.28 10.33 -13.57
C ASN A 90 -8.78 10.51 -13.28
N LEU A 91 -8.01 11.29 -14.07
CA LEU A 91 -6.59 11.55 -13.80
C LEU A 91 -6.38 12.22 -12.44
N ASP A 92 -7.16 13.26 -12.12
CA ASP A 92 -7.12 13.95 -10.83
C ASP A 92 -7.43 13.00 -9.67
N LYS A 93 -8.39 12.09 -9.89
CA LYS A 93 -8.74 11.05 -8.92
C LYS A 93 -7.59 10.09 -8.71
N PHE A 94 -6.91 9.64 -9.77
CA PHE A 94 -5.75 8.75 -9.70
C PHE A 94 -4.58 9.40 -8.96
N GLN A 95 -4.28 10.66 -9.26
CA GLN A 95 -3.25 11.41 -8.54
C GLN A 95 -3.58 11.53 -7.05
N THR A 96 -4.81 11.90 -6.74
CA THR A 96 -5.28 12.03 -5.35
C THR A 96 -5.23 10.70 -4.61
N ALA A 97 -5.68 9.62 -5.25
CA ALA A 97 -5.62 8.27 -4.70
C ALA A 97 -4.18 7.84 -4.43
N GLY A 98 -3.27 8.08 -5.37
CA GLY A 98 -1.83 7.82 -5.21
C GLY A 98 -1.26 8.52 -3.97
N ILE A 99 -1.50 9.82 -3.84
CA ILE A 99 -1.07 10.62 -2.67
C ILE A 99 -1.61 10.04 -1.36
N ILE A 100 -2.89 9.68 -1.33
CA ILE A 100 -3.50 9.05 -0.16
C ILE A 100 -2.76 7.76 0.21
N MET A 101 -2.52 6.87 -0.76
CA MET A 101 -1.83 5.60 -0.51
C MET A 101 -0.41 5.80 0.03
N ILE A 102 0.32 6.79 -0.50
CA ILE A 102 1.66 7.14 -0.02
C ILE A 102 1.63 7.62 1.43
N VAL A 103 0.69 8.51 1.78
CA VAL A 103 0.53 9.02 3.15
C VAL A 103 0.25 7.88 4.12
N PHE A 104 -0.70 6.99 3.79
CA PHE A 104 -1.05 5.85 4.63
C PHE A 104 0.10 4.81 4.72
N THR A 105 0.87 4.63 3.65
CA THR A 105 2.08 3.79 3.69
C THR A 105 3.16 4.42 4.57
N GLY A 106 3.32 5.74 4.55
CA GLY A 106 4.20 6.46 5.47
C GLY A 106 3.82 6.25 6.95
N LEU A 107 2.52 6.31 7.27
CA LEU A 107 2.02 5.98 8.60
C LEU A 107 2.27 4.51 8.98
N THR A 108 2.14 3.61 8.01
CA THR A 108 2.42 2.18 8.17
C THR A 108 3.89 1.93 8.50
N PHE A 109 4.83 2.57 7.80
CA PHE A 109 6.26 2.50 8.11
C PHE A 109 6.56 2.97 9.52
N PHE A 110 6.01 4.13 9.90
CA PHE A 110 6.17 4.65 11.25
C PHE A 110 5.68 3.66 12.32
N ALA A 111 4.50 3.08 12.11
CA ALA A 111 3.94 2.06 13.01
C ALA A 111 4.81 0.79 13.06
N LEU A 112 5.31 0.30 11.92
CA LEU A 112 6.21 -0.86 11.86
C LEU A 112 7.52 -0.60 12.61
N ILE A 113 8.13 0.58 12.46
CA ILE A 113 9.35 0.95 13.17
C ILE A 113 9.13 0.94 14.68
N LEU A 114 8.03 1.50 15.17
CA LEU A 114 7.69 1.48 16.59
C LEU A 114 7.53 0.05 17.10
N VAL A 115 6.79 -0.78 16.37
CA VAL A 115 6.52 -2.18 16.75
C VAL A 115 7.80 -3.02 16.74
N ILE A 116 8.65 -2.86 15.73
CA ILE A 116 9.98 -3.48 15.65
C ILE A 116 10.83 -3.05 16.85
N SER A 117 10.87 -1.75 17.16
CA SER A 117 11.63 -1.21 18.30
C SER A 117 11.16 -1.80 19.62
N MET A 118 9.85 -1.93 19.83
CA MET A 118 9.27 -2.55 21.02
C MET A 118 9.68 -4.02 21.15
N HIS A 119 9.59 -4.79 20.07
CA HIS A 119 9.98 -6.21 20.07
C HIS A 119 11.49 -6.40 20.21
N PHE A 120 12.30 -5.49 19.65
CA PHE A 120 13.74 -5.48 19.84
C PHE A 120 14.12 -5.22 21.29
N MET A 121 13.46 -4.27 21.97
CA MET A 121 13.70 -4.00 23.39
C MET A 121 13.41 -5.21 24.31
N LEU A 122 12.46 -6.08 23.94
CA LEU A 122 12.21 -7.33 24.66
C LEU A 122 13.41 -8.27 24.66
N LEU A 123 14.25 -8.26 23.60
CA LEU A 123 15.46 -9.10 23.53
C LEU A 123 16.50 -8.72 24.59
N PHE A 124 16.55 -7.44 24.97
CA PHE A 124 17.46 -6.93 26.02
C PHE A 124 16.90 -7.07 27.43
N LYS A 125 15.85 -7.89 27.61
CA LYS A 125 15.16 -8.11 28.89
C LYS A 125 14.66 -6.82 29.56
N LYS A 126 14.51 -5.72 28.81
CA LYS A 126 13.88 -4.50 29.32
C LYS A 126 12.39 -4.77 29.44
N ARG A 127 11.89 -4.89 30.67
CA ARG A 127 10.46 -5.01 30.94
C ARG A 127 9.81 -3.66 30.66
N LEU A 128 9.12 -3.59 29.53
CA LEU A 128 8.35 -2.43 29.14
C LEU A 128 6.91 -2.64 29.58
N ASN A 129 6.36 -1.69 30.33
CA ASN A 129 4.93 -1.70 30.68
C ASN A 129 4.17 -0.79 29.72
N TYR A 130 3.99 -1.25 28.49
CA TYR A 130 3.17 -0.55 27.51
C TYR A 130 1.76 -1.10 27.57
N LYS A 131 0.90 -0.51 28.42
CA LYS A 131 -0.53 -0.86 28.51
C LYS A 131 -1.25 -0.85 27.15
N PHE A 132 -0.73 -0.05 26.21
CA PHE A 132 -1.27 0.12 24.85
C PHE A 132 -0.43 -0.57 23.76
N ALA A 133 0.47 -1.50 24.10
CA ALA A 133 1.31 -2.20 23.13
C ALA A 133 0.51 -2.87 22.01
N TRP A 134 -0.66 -3.41 22.34
CA TRP A 134 -1.52 -4.09 21.39
C TRP A 134 -2.09 -3.16 20.31
N LEU A 135 -2.32 -1.88 20.64
CA LEU A 135 -2.76 -0.88 19.65
C LEU A 135 -1.68 -0.65 18.59
N PHE A 136 -0.42 -0.52 19.02
CA PHE A 136 0.70 -0.36 18.10
C PHE A 136 0.88 -1.56 17.18
N MET A 137 0.61 -2.78 17.64
CA MET A 137 0.69 -3.98 16.78
C MET A 137 -0.40 -4.02 15.70
N ILE A 138 -1.60 -3.48 15.96
CA ILE A 138 -2.70 -3.43 14.98
C ILE A 138 -2.49 -2.32 13.96
N LEU A 139 -1.84 -1.23 14.37
CA LEU A 139 -1.75 -0.01 13.59
C LEU A 139 -1.19 -0.21 12.16
N PRO A 140 -0.11 -0.97 11.92
CA PRO A 140 0.41 -1.19 10.56
C PRO A 140 -0.63 -1.77 9.60
N LEU A 141 -1.34 -2.83 10.02
CA LEU A 141 -2.37 -3.46 9.21
C LEU A 141 -3.50 -2.47 8.93
N LEU A 142 -3.95 -1.77 9.96
CA LEU A 142 -5.08 -0.85 9.85
C LEU A 142 -4.74 0.31 8.90
N THR A 143 -3.58 0.95 9.05
CA THR A 143 -3.19 2.09 8.22
C THR A 143 -2.99 1.68 6.76
N TYR A 144 -2.32 0.56 6.50
CA TYR A 144 -2.07 0.13 5.12
C TYR A 144 -3.37 -0.31 4.43
N MET A 145 -4.21 -1.11 5.13
CA MET A 145 -5.51 -1.55 4.63
C MET A 145 -6.45 -0.36 4.36
N LEU A 146 -6.53 0.62 5.27
CA LEU A 146 -7.34 1.81 5.05
C LEU A 146 -6.81 2.66 3.89
N GLY A 147 -5.49 2.79 3.76
CA GLY A 147 -4.87 3.45 2.61
C GLY A 147 -5.31 2.83 1.29
N PHE A 148 -5.25 1.50 1.20
CA PHE A 148 -5.66 0.76 0.01
C PHE A 148 -7.17 0.87 -0.27
N ILE A 149 -8.01 0.84 0.76
CA ILE A 149 -9.46 1.03 0.62
C ILE A 149 -9.76 2.45 0.10
N PHE A 150 -9.17 3.48 0.71
CA PHE A 150 -9.37 4.86 0.26
C PHE A 150 -8.82 5.08 -1.14
N TYR A 151 -7.69 4.48 -1.48
CA TYR A 151 -7.17 4.47 -2.85
C TYR A 151 -8.23 3.94 -3.83
N CYS A 152 -8.80 2.76 -3.58
CA CYS A 152 -9.79 2.15 -4.47
C CYS A 152 -11.08 2.98 -4.59
N ILE A 153 -11.52 3.60 -3.48
CA ILE A 153 -12.73 4.44 -3.46
C ILE A 153 -12.48 5.75 -4.22
N VAL A 154 -11.35 6.42 -3.98
CA VAL A 154 -11.05 7.72 -4.59
C VAL A 154 -10.72 7.56 -6.07
N ALA A 155 -9.95 6.53 -6.44
CA ALA A 155 -9.69 6.20 -7.84
C ALA A 155 -10.94 5.74 -8.59
N ASP A 156 -12.05 5.49 -7.88
CA ASP A 156 -13.34 5.08 -8.46
C ASP A 156 -13.20 3.88 -9.41
N VAL A 157 -12.43 2.89 -8.98
CA VAL A 157 -12.04 1.73 -9.82
C VAL A 157 -13.24 1.00 -10.43
N SER A 158 -14.38 0.99 -9.73
CA SER A 158 -15.63 0.40 -10.21
C SER A 158 -16.43 1.28 -11.19
N GLY A 159 -16.19 2.59 -11.18
CA GLY A 159 -16.88 3.57 -12.00
C GLY A 159 -16.24 3.78 -13.38
N ILE A 160 -15.00 3.32 -13.58
CA ILE A 160 -14.29 3.46 -14.85
C ILE A 160 -15.03 2.70 -15.95
N ARG A 161 -15.41 3.43 -17.00
CA ARG A 161 -16.08 2.86 -18.17
C ARG A 161 -15.09 2.10 -19.03
N GLY A 162 -15.58 1.02 -19.66
CA GLY A 162 -14.79 0.28 -20.63
C GLY A 162 -14.38 1.14 -21.83
N THR A 163 -13.21 0.88 -22.37
CA THR A 163 -12.67 1.58 -23.52
C THR A 163 -13.43 1.18 -24.79
N LYS A 164 -13.38 2.07 -25.79
CA LYS A 164 -13.96 1.81 -27.11
C LYS A 164 -12.83 1.53 -28.08
N GLY A 165 -12.94 0.45 -28.85
CA GLY A 165 -11.95 0.14 -29.88
C GLY A 165 -11.78 1.30 -30.85
N SER A 166 -10.53 1.66 -31.15
CA SER A 166 -10.18 2.67 -32.15
C SER A 166 -9.59 1.95 -33.37
N GLN A 167 -9.99 2.34 -34.59
CA GLN A 167 -9.32 1.86 -35.80
C GLN A 167 -8.13 2.78 -36.10
N GLY A 168 -6.91 2.25 -35.95
CA GLY A 168 -5.68 2.91 -36.40
C GLY A 168 -4.84 3.62 -35.33
N PHE A 169 -5.31 3.71 -34.07
CA PHE A 169 -4.59 4.32 -32.95
C PHE A 169 -4.54 3.36 -31.75
N GLY A 170 -3.59 2.42 -31.80
CA GLY A 170 -3.37 1.43 -30.73
C GLY A 170 -4.61 0.61 -30.35
N ASN A 171 -4.48 -0.21 -29.32
CA ASN A 171 -5.62 -0.90 -28.70
C ASN A 171 -5.77 -0.36 -27.27
N PRO A 172 -6.74 0.53 -27.00
CA PRO A 172 -6.97 1.02 -25.65
C PRO A 172 -7.39 -0.13 -24.74
N LYS A 173 -6.92 -0.11 -23.49
CA LYS A 173 -7.13 -1.18 -22.52
C LYS A 173 -8.13 -0.76 -21.46
N ASP A 174 -9.06 -1.65 -21.17
CA ASP A 174 -9.91 -1.52 -19.99
C ASP A 174 -9.04 -1.48 -18.72
N PHE A 175 -9.61 -0.94 -17.64
CA PHE A 175 -8.92 -0.89 -16.36
C PHE A 175 -8.52 -2.31 -15.91
N GLU A 176 -7.23 -2.52 -15.69
CA GLU A 176 -6.68 -3.79 -15.26
C GLU A 176 -5.77 -3.61 -14.04
N TRP A 177 -5.96 -4.47 -13.03
CA TRP A 177 -5.06 -4.53 -11.88
C TRP A 177 -3.72 -5.10 -12.31
N LYS A 178 -2.62 -4.43 -11.96
CA LYS A 178 -1.26 -4.90 -12.20
C LYS A 178 -0.58 -5.30 -10.91
N GLU A 179 0.73 -5.52 -11.01
CA GLU A 179 1.54 -6.11 -9.95
C GLU A 179 1.49 -5.31 -8.64
N GLY A 180 1.43 -3.98 -8.69
CA GLY A 180 1.32 -3.12 -7.51
C GLY A 180 0.04 -3.38 -6.71
N MET A 181 -1.13 -3.33 -7.34
CA MET A 181 -2.40 -3.61 -6.63
C MET A 181 -2.47 -5.04 -6.09
N ILE A 182 -1.94 -6.02 -6.83
CA ILE A 182 -1.87 -7.41 -6.39
C ILE A 182 -0.96 -7.55 -5.16
N LEU A 183 0.22 -6.94 -5.20
CA LEU A 183 1.19 -6.96 -4.11
C LEU A 183 0.63 -6.29 -2.85
N ALA A 184 -0.09 -5.18 -2.99
CA ALA A 184 -0.75 -4.53 -1.86
C ALA A 184 -1.73 -5.45 -1.12
N VAL A 185 -2.55 -6.22 -1.86
CA VAL A 185 -3.45 -7.22 -1.24
C VAL A 185 -2.66 -8.33 -0.53
N ILE A 186 -1.58 -8.80 -1.14
CA ILE A 186 -0.70 -9.81 -0.53
C ILE A 186 -0.09 -9.26 0.77
N ILE A 187 0.40 -8.02 0.78
CA ILE A 187 0.95 -7.34 1.96
C ILE A 187 -0.08 -7.27 3.09
N ILE A 188 -1.34 -6.91 2.79
CA ILE A 188 -2.43 -6.87 3.79
C ILE A 188 -2.60 -8.25 4.46
N VAL A 189 -2.60 -9.32 3.67
CA VAL A 189 -2.71 -10.70 4.19
C VAL A 189 -1.52 -11.05 5.09
N PHE A 190 -0.29 -10.75 4.66
CA PHE A 190 0.91 -11.01 5.46
C PHE A 190 0.98 -10.16 6.73
N MET A 191 0.52 -8.91 6.69
CA MET A 191 0.35 -8.08 7.89
C MET A 191 -0.66 -8.69 8.86
N GLY A 192 -1.76 -9.27 8.35
CA GLY A 192 -2.73 -10.03 9.14
C GLY A 192 -2.10 -11.22 9.87
N PHE A 193 -1.28 -12.01 9.17
CA PHE A 193 -0.54 -13.12 9.78
C PHE A 193 0.49 -12.65 10.82
N ASN A 194 1.22 -11.57 10.54
CA ASN A 194 2.20 -10.99 11.45
C ASN A 194 1.51 -10.50 12.75
N LEU A 195 0.39 -9.78 12.61
CA LEU A 195 -0.44 -9.35 13.73
C LEU A 195 -0.95 -10.55 14.55
N ALA A 196 -1.52 -11.57 13.90
CA ALA A 196 -2.01 -12.76 14.60
C ALA A 196 -0.89 -13.45 15.39
N HIS A 197 0.29 -13.61 14.78
CA HIS A 197 1.46 -14.16 15.45
C HIS A 197 1.90 -13.32 16.66
N GLY A 198 1.98 -11.99 16.52
CA GLY A 198 2.32 -11.09 17.63
C GLY A 198 1.30 -11.17 18.77
N MET A 199 0.01 -11.17 18.44
CA MET A 199 -1.07 -11.24 19.43
C MET A 199 -1.09 -12.55 20.22
N ILE A 200 -0.78 -13.67 19.58
CA ILE A 200 -0.77 -15.00 20.21
C ILE A 200 0.51 -15.21 21.03
N PHE A 201 1.68 -14.88 20.47
CA PHE A 201 2.96 -15.31 21.04
C PHE A 201 3.72 -14.23 21.81
N THR A 202 3.67 -12.96 21.38
CA THR A 202 4.52 -11.90 21.94
C THR A 202 3.76 -10.96 22.89
N ARG A 203 2.45 -10.75 22.69
CA ARG A 203 1.61 -9.82 23.48
C ARG A 203 1.75 -9.96 25.00
N LYS A 204 1.74 -11.19 25.51
CA LYS A 204 1.77 -11.45 26.97
C LYS A 204 3.04 -10.92 27.65
N PHE A 205 4.13 -10.79 26.90
CA PHE A 205 5.40 -10.26 27.40
C PHE A 205 5.49 -8.74 27.33
N LEU A 206 4.64 -8.10 26.51
CA LEU A 206 4.53 -6.64 26.41
C LEU A 206 3.60 -6.04 27.48
N LEU A 207 2.71 -6.86 28.06
CA LEU A 207 1.69 -6.45 29.03
C LEU A 207 2.02 -6.86 30.47
N VAL A 208 3.31 -6.92 30.86
CA VAL A 208 3.66 -7.32 32.23
C VAL A 208 3.13 -6.26 33.22
N ASP A 209 1.95 -6.54 33.77
CA ASP A 209 1.41 -5.80 34.89
C ASP A 209 2.35 -5.97 36.07
N LYS A 210 2.91 -4.84 36.54
CA LYS A 210 3.45 -4.79 37.89
C LYS A 210 2.30 -5.08 38.85
N LYS A 211 2.19 -6.32 39.32
CA LYS A 211 1.53 -6.59 40.60
C LYS A 211 2.38 -5.91 41.66
N ASN A 212 1.96 -4.72 42.08
CA ASN A 212 2.40 -4.12 43.33
C ASN A 212 1.85 -4.93 44.51
#